data_AF-A0AAV0D978-F1
#
_entry.id   AF-A0AAV0D978-F1
#
_cell.length_a   1.000
_cell.length_b   1.000
_cell.length_c   1.000
_cell.angle_alpha   90.00
_cell.angle_beta   90.00
_cell.angle_gamma   90.00
#
_symmetry.space_group_name_H-M   'P 1'
#
loop_
_entity.id
_entity.type
_entity.pdbx_description
1 polymer ?
#
loop_
_entity_poly.entity_id
_entity_poly.type
_entity_poly.pdbx_seq_one_letter_code
_entity_poly.pdbx_strand_id
1 'polypeptide(L)'
;MISRPHKSTTVGFFLAILLVAAITVQWMDMSILSGSLQKDSTKIFPKISCSTKCPQGLLVHNTEQRSEAKECPDYFKWIHEDLRPWKVTGITREMIERAQEVAHIRVIILNGIMYVEKYKQAFQTRDMVTLWGIQQLLALYPGRIPDLDMMFECGDKPVIKKQAHNISKHGSAPLPLFHYCSDDSSYDIVFPDWSFWGQNLK
;
A
#
# COMPACT_ATOMS: atom_id res chain seq x y z
N MET A 1 6.41 17.59 -72.80
CA MET A 1 6.88 18.48 -71.72
C MET A 1 6.12 18.08 -70.45
N ILE A 2 6.38 16.90 -69.87
CA ILE A 2 7.37 16.54 -68.82
C ILE A 2 7.32 17.44 -67.57
N SER A 3 7.20 16.75 -66.41
CA SER A 3 7.38 17.19 -64.99
C SER A 3 6.12 17.73 -64.29
N ARG A 4 5.76 17.34 -63.06
CA ARG A 4 6.45 16.58 -61.99
C ARG A 4 5.42 16.06 -60.95
N PRO A 5 5.70 14.98 -60.21
CA PRO A 5 4.78 14.40 -59.23
C PRO A 5 4.82 15.11 -57.86
N HIS A 6 3.65 15.46 -57.34
CA HIS A 6 3.42 16.00 -55.98
C HIS A 6 3.45 14.88 -54.92
N LYS A 7 4.50 14.04 -54.94
CA LYS A 7 4.75 13.00 -53.91
C LYS A 7 6.02 13.26 -53.10
N SER A 8 6.86 14.21 -53.54
CA SER A 8 8.14 14.50 -52.90
C SER A 8 8.02 15.28 -51.58
N THR A 9 6.96 16.09 -51.43
CA THR A 9 6.81 17.02 -50.29
C THR A 9 6.44 16.31 -49.00
N THR A 10 5.57 15.31 -49.05
CA THR A 10 5.11 14.55 -47.88
C THR A 10 6.19 13.60 -47.35
N VAL A 11 6.94 12.96 -48.26
CA VAL A 11 8.07 12.09 -47.88
C VAL A 11 9.21 12.90 -47.24
N GLY A 12 9.48 14.11 -47.76
CA GLY A 12 10.45 15.03 -47.17
C GLY A 12 10.08 15.45 -45.75
N PHE A 13 8.80 15.68 -45.47
CA PHE A 13 8.31 16.05 -44.14
C PHE A 13 8.43 14.91 -43.13
N PHE A 14 8.09 13.67 -43.53
CA PHE A 14 8.29 12.50 -42.67
C PHE A 14 9.76 12.20 -42.40
N LEU A 15 10.64 12.34 -43.40
CA LEU A 15 12.08 12.22 -43.21
C LEU A 15 12.63 13.30 -42.26
N ALA A 16 12.13 14.53 -42.35
CA ALA A 16 12.51 15.60 -41.43
C ALA A 16 12.11 15.29 -39.98
N ILE A 17 10.89 14.77 -39.75
CA ILE A 17 10.45 14.38 -38.41
C ILE A 17 11.30 13.23 -37.85
N LEU A 18 11.60 12.21 -38.67
CA LEU A 18 12.43 11.08 -38.24
C LEU A 18 13.87 11.51 -37.94
N LEU A 19 14.43 12.45 -38.71
CA LEU A 19 15.74 13.02 -38.43
C LEU A 19 15.75 13.86 -37.14
N VAL A 20 14.73 14.68 -36.91
CA VAL A 20 14.59 15.44 -35.65
C VAL A 20 14.45 14.49 -34.46
N ALA A 21 13.64 13.43 -34.57
CA ALA A 21 13.49 12.43 -33.52
C ALA A 21 14.82 11.69 -33.25
N ALA A 22 15.53 11.25 -34.30
CA ALA A 22 16.83 10.59 -34.16
C ALA A 22 17.89 11.50 -33.50
N ILE A 23 17.91 12.80 -33.86
CA ILE A 23 18.80 13.79 -33.25
C ILE A 23 18.42 14.01 -31.77
N THR A 24 17.13 14.07 -31.43
CA THR A 24 16.71 14.20 -30.02
C THR A 24 17.05 12.96 -29.19
N VAL A 25 17.01 11.76 -29.75
CA VAL A 25 17.41 10.52 -29.06
C VAL A 25 18.93 10.43 -28.90
N GLN A 26 19.72 10.95 -29.86
CA GLN A 26 21.17 11.04 -29.75
C GLN A 26 21.65 12.14 -28.79
N TRP A 27 20.81 13.16 -28.53
CA TRP A 27 21.13 14.25 -27.61
C TRP A 27 20.60 14.05 -26.19
N MET A 28 19.71 13.08 -25.99
CA MET A 28 19.40 12.56 -24.66
C MET A 28 20.50 11.57 -24.24
N ASP A 29 21.58 12.13 -23.73
CA ASP A 29 22.64 11.41 -23.04
C ASP A 29 22.00 10.60 -21.87
N MET A 30 22.09 9.27 -21.93
CA MET A 30 21.59 8.32 -20.91
C MET A 30 22.33 8.45 -19.55
N SER A 31 23.25 9.40 -19.44
CA SER A 31 23.96 9.78 -18.22
C SER A 31 23.08 10.55 -17.21
N ILE A 32 21.89 11.05 -17.60
CA ILE A 32 20.96 11.73 -16.67
C ILE A 32 20.24 10.76 -15.71
N LEU A 33 20.25 9.44 -15.97
CA LEU A 33 19.75 8.43 -15.01
C LEU A 33 20.79 7.99 -13.96
N SER A 34 22.01 8.52 -14.02
CA SER A 34 23.03 8.31 -12.99
C SER A 34 23.20 9.59 -12.17
N GLY A 35 22.10 10.05 -11.58
CA GLY A 35 22.15 11.07 -10.54
C GLY A 35 22.94 10.54 -9.35
N SER A 36 24.21 10.89 -9.27
CA SER A 36 25.02 10.69 -8.06
C SER A 36 24.41 11.53 -6.94
N LEU A 37 23.56 10.92 -6.12
CA LEU A 37 23.22 11.47 -4.81
C LEU A 37 24.43 11.27 -3.90
N GLN A 38 25.43 12.12 -4.07
CA GLN A 38 26.39 12.41 -3.03
C GLN A 38 25.68 13.30 -2.00
N LYS A 39 24.78 12.70 -1.22
CA LYS A 39 24.23 13.31 -0.02
C LYS A 39 25.08 12.86 1.15
N ASP A 40 26.10 13.66 1.41
CA ASP A 40 26.86 13.60 2.65
C ASP A 40 25.88 13.85 3.81
N SER A 41 25.52 12.78 4.49
CA SER A 41 24.68 12.84 5.69
C SER A 41 25.23 11.80 6.64
N THR A 42 26.18 12.25 7.46
CA THR A 42 26.58 11.62 8.72
C THR A 42 25.39 11.55 9.68
N LYS A 43 24.43 10.70 9.36
CA LYS A 43 23.49 10.13 10.34
C LYS A 43 23.89 8.69 10.47
N ILE A 44 24.42 8.35 11.65
CA ILE A 44 24.68 6.98 12.07
C ILE A 44 23.31 6.30 12.14
N PHE A 45 22.85 5.76 11.01
CA PHE A 45 21.86 4.71 11.03
C PHE A 45 22.60 3.47 11.54
N PRO A 46 22.14 2.81 12.62
CA PRO A 46 22.71 1.53 13.00
C PRO A 46 22.64 0.62 11.78
N LYS A 47 23.74 -0.04 11.46
CA LYS A 47 23.80 -1.03 10.38
C LYS A 47 22.82 -2.15 10.74
N ILE A 48 21.61 -2.08 10.21
CA ILE A 48 20.65 -3.17 10.30
C ILE A 48 21.23 -4.29 9.44
N SER A 49 21.86 -5.26 10.09
CA SER A 49 22.28 -6.50 9.44
C SER A 49 21.01 -7.27 9.10
N CYS A 50 20.66 -7.31 7.82
CA CYS A 50 19.60 -8.19 7.31
C CYS A 50 20.09 -9.64 7.40
N SER A 51 20.05 -10.20 8.62
CA SER A 51 20.04 -11.63 8.81
C SER A 51 18.65 -12.12 8.43
N THR A 52 18.56 -13.14 7.57
CA THR A 52 17.30 -13.79 7.14
C THR A 52 16.54 -14.45 8.28
N LYS A 53 17.07 -14.40 9.51
CA LYS A 53 16.40 -14.74 10.75
C LYS A 53 16.15 -13.44 11.50
N CYS A 54 14.88 -13.04 11.65
CA CYS A 54 14.51 -12.06 12.66
C CYS A 54 15.14 -12.48 13.98
N PRO A 55 15.77 -11.58 14.76
CA PRO A 55 16.37 -11.97 16.03
C PRO A 55 15.28 -12.60 16.89
N GLN A 56 15.36 -13.92 17.14
CA GLN A 56 14.45 -14.66 18.02
C GLN A 56 14.67 -14.31 19.51
N GLY A 57 14.97 -13.04 19.81
CA GLY A 57 15.63 -12.69 21.05
C GLY A 57 15.54 -11.24 21.48
N LEU A 58 14.62 -10.42 20.95
CA LEU A 58 14.05 -9.38 21.79
C LEU A 58 12.94 -10.04 22.61
N LEU A 59 13.37 -10.92 23.52
CA LEU A 59 12.64 -11.06 24.77
C LEU A 59 12.48 -9.62 25.24
N VAL A 60 11.25 -9.12 25.21
CA VAL A 60 10.86 -7.99 26.04
C VAL A 60 11.34 -8.40 27.41
N HIS A 61 12.50 -7.86 27.82
CA HIS A 61 13.01 -8.10 29.15
C HIS A 61 11.86 -7.60 30.02
N ASN A 62 11.23 -8.52 30.75
CA ASN A 62 10.29 -8.18 31.80
C ASN A 62 11.12 -7.50 32.89
N THR A 63 11.57 -6.28 32.61
CA THR A 63 11.76 -5.30 33.66
C THR A 63 10.38 -5.14 34.25
N GLU A 64 10.20 -5.66 35.46
CA GLU A 64 9.17 -5.25 36.40
C GLU A 64 9.35 -3.76 36.76
N GLN A 65 9.44 -2.89 35.75
CA GLN A 65 9.09 -1.51 35.91
C GLN A 65 7.59 -1.54 36.12
N ARG A 66 7.19 -1.32 37.37
CA ARG A 66 5.83 -0.96 37.77
C ARG A 66 5.37 0.13 36.81
N SER A 67 4.70 -0.29 35.74
CA SER A 67 4.28 0.61 34.69
C SER A 67 3.20 1.47 35.30
N GLU A 68 3.50 2.74 35.56
CA GLU A 68 2.47 3.76 35.40
C GLU A 68 1.73 3.39 34.12
N ALA A 69 0.41 3.20 34.20
CA ALA A 69 -0.39 2.81 33.05
C ALA A 69 -0.17 3.88 31.99
N LYS A 70 0.74 3.61 31.04
CA LYS A 70 1.01 4.53 29.94
C LYS A 70 -0.28 4.61 29.18
N GLU A 71 -0.92 5.78 29.22
CA GLU A 71 -2.12 6.04 28.44
C GLU A 71 -1.82 5.71 26.98
N CYS A 72 -2.76 5.04 26.34
CA CYS A 72 -2.65 4.71 24.93
C CYS A 72 -2.54 6.02 24.15
N PRO A 73 -1.52 6.22 23.31
CA PRO A 73 -1.36 7.46 22.55
C PRO A 73 -2.64 7.86 21.80
N ASP A 74 -2.97 9.15 21.80
CA ASP A 74 -4.22 9.69 21.26
C ASP A 74 -4.54 9.26 19.83
N TYR A 75 -3.54 8.99 19.00
CA TYR A 75 -3.76 8.57 17.61
C TYR A 75 -4.41 7.17 17.51
N PHE A 76 -4.30 6.31 18.53
CA PHE A 76 -4.96 5.01 18.52
C PHE A 76 -6.49 5.11 18.66
N LYS A 77 -7.04 6.27 19.06
CA LYS A 77 -8.49 6.49 19.08
C LYS A 77 -9.12 6.30 17.71
N TRP A 78 -8.37 6.56 16.63
CA TRP A 78 -8.86 6.42 15.26
C TRP A 78 -9.16 4.98 14.89
N ILE A 79 -8.45 4.00 15.46
CA ILE A 79 -8.81 2.57 15.28
C ILE A 79 -10.24 2.31 15.79
N HIS A 80 -10.59 2.90 16.95
CA HIS A 80 -11.93 2.76 17.50
C HIS A 80 -12.99 3.49 16.68
N GLU A 81 -12.67 4.66 16.14
CA GLU A 81 -13.58 5.42 15.27
C GLU A 81 -13.82 4.73 13.93
N ASP A 82 -12.76 4.22 13.28
CA ASP A 82 -12.83 3.51 12.01
C ASP A 82 -13.64 2.22 12.14
N LEU A 83 -13.46 1.47 13.24
CA LEU A 83 -14.19 0.22 13.49
C LEU A 83 -15.58 0.41 14.11
N ARG A 84 -15.93 1.63 14.53
CA ARG A 84 -17.22 1.95 15.17
C ARG A 84 -18.44 1.48 14.38
N PRO A 85 -18.50 1.55 13.04
CA PRO A 85 -19.67 1.13 12.27
C PRO A 85 -20.09 -0.33 12.52
N TRP A 86 -19.14 -1.19 12.89
CA TRP A 86 -19.37 -2.62 13.12
C TRP A 86 -19.41 -3.00 14.60
N LYS A 87 -19.32 -2.04 15.52
CA LYS A 87 -19.22 -2.30 16.97
C LYS A 87 -20.39 -3.15 17.50
N VAL A 88 -21.59 -2.96 16.97
CA VAL A 88 -22.80 -3.66 17.42
C VAL A 88 -23.12 -4.88 16.55
N THR A 89 -22.95 -4.76 15.23
CA THR A 89 -23.32 -5.82 14.27
C THR A 89 -22.25 -6.90 14.11
N GLY A 90 -21.00 -6.59 14.47
CA GLY A 90 -19.84 -7.35 14.05
C GLY A 90 -19.57 -7.22 12.55
N ILE A 91 -18.52 -7.92 12.12
CA ILE A 91 -18.15 -8.11 10.72
C ILE A 91 -18.45 -9.56 10.38
N THR A 92 -19.36 -9.80 9.43
CA THR A 92 -19.69 -11.17 9.01
C THR A 92 -18.84 -11.61 7.82
N ARG A 93 -18.77 -12.93 7.62
CA ARG A 93 -18.07 -13.53 6.48
C ARG A 93 -18.65 -13.03 5.15
N GLU A 94 -19.97 -12.89 5.05
CA GLU A 94 -20.64 -12.40 3.85
C GLU A 94 -20.27 -10.95 3.53
N MET A 95 -19.97 -10.13 4.56
CA MET A 95 -19.49 -8.76 4.36
C MET A 95 -18.08 -8.73 3.80
N ILE A 96 -17.19 -9.61 4.31
CA ILE A 96 -15.84 -9.77 3.80
C ILE A 96 -15.86 -10.25 2.35
N GLU A 97 -16.63 -11.30 2.04
CA GLU A 97 -16.72 -11.86 0.69
C GLU A 97 -17.27 -10.83 -0.32
N ARG A 98 -18.25 -9.99 0.06
CA ARG A 98 -18.72 -8.90 -0.82
C ARG A 98 -17.67 -7.82 -1.08
N ALA A 99 -16.77 -7.56 -0.13
CA ALA A 99 -15.71 -6.56 -0.31
C ALA A 99 -14.68 -6.98 -1.38
N GLN A 100 -14.66 -8.25 -1.81
CA GLN A 100 -13.87 -8.72 -2.95
C GLN A 100 -14.10 -7.89 -4.23
N GLU A 101 -15.33 -7.40 -4.46
CA GLU A 101 -15.66 -6.63 -5.67
C GLU A 101 -14.82 -5.37 -5.82
N VAL A 102 -14.37 -4.79 -4.71
CA VAL A 102 -13.58 -3.55 -4.67
C VAL A 102 -12.13 -3.79 -4.30
N ALA A 103 -11.83 -4.82 -3.50
CA ALA A 103 -10.48 -5.11 -3.01
C ALA A 103 -9.46 -5.47 -4.11
N HIS A 104 -8.19 -5.20 -3.80
CA HIS A 104 -7.02 -5.63 -4.56
C HIS A 104 -6.49 -6.99 -4.10
N ILE A 105 -6.39 -7.19 -2.79
CA ILE A 105 -5.93 -8.43 -2.17
C ILE A 105 -6.79 -8.80 -0.96
N ARG A 106 -6.91 -10.10 -0.70
CA ARG A 106 -7.39 -10.66 0.58
C ARG A 106 -6.20 -11.21 1.35
N VAL A 107 -6.17 -10.95 2.65
CA VAL A 107 -5.17 -11.49 3.57
C VAL A 107 -5.88 -12.22 4.68
N ILE A 108 -5.58 -13.51 4.82
CA ILE A 108 -6.06 -14.35 5.91
C ILE A 108 -4.87 -14.70 6.80
N ILE A 109 -5.01 -14.48 8.10
CA ILE A 109 -4.07 -14.97 9.10
C ILE A 109 -4.77 -16.11 9.83
N LEU A 110 -4.17 -17.30 9.79
CA LEU A 110 -4.69 -18.49 10.47
C LEU A 110 -3.53 -19.17 11.19
N ASN A 111 -3.62 -19.27 12.52
CA ASN A 111 -2.57 -19.86 13.37
C ASN A 111 -1.18 -19.22 13.13
N GLY A 112 -1.14 -17.90 12.93
CA GLY A 112 0.09 -17.15 12.65
C GLY A 112 0.66 -17.33 11.24
N ILE A 113 -0.03 -18.04 10.34
CA ILE A 113 0.34 -18.19 8.94
C ILE A 113 -0.49 -17.23 8.10
N MET A 114 0.17 -16.44 7.25
CA MET A 114 -0.46 -15.52 6.33
C MET A 114 -0.73 -16.19 4.98
N TYR A 115 -1.99 -16.19 4.55
CA TYR A 115 -2.47 -16.61 3.24
C TYR A 115 -2.95 -15.40 2.46
N VAL A 116 -2.67 -15.36 1.17
CA VAL A 116 -2.97 -14.19 0.33
C VAL A 116 -3.65 -14.65 -0.94
N GLU A 117 -4.73 -13.97 -1.29
CA GLU A 117 -5.39 -14.09 -2.59
C GLU A 117 -5.36 -12.72 -3.28
N LYS A 118 -4.97 -12.69 -4.55
CA LYS A 118 -4.89 -11.45 -5.33
C LYS A 118 -6.07 -11.39 -6.29
N TYR A 119 -6.86 -10.33 -6.18
CA TYR A 119 -8.04 -10.10 -7.04
C TYR A 119 -7.74 -9.14 -8.19
N LYS A 120 -6.98 -8.08 -7.91
CA LYS A 120 -6.67 -7.04 -8.89
C LYS A 120 -5.21 -6.63 -8.82
N GLN A 121 -4.73 -6.00 -9.89
CA GLN A 121 -3.39 -5.44 -9.90
C GLN A 121 -3.37 -4.13 -9.12
N ALA A 122 -2.61 -4.10 -8.02
CA ALA A 122 -2.33 -2.86 -7.31
C ALA A 122 -1.38 -1.96 -8.12
N PHE A 123 -1.46 -0.66 -7.90
CA PHE A 123 -0.50 0.28 -8.46
C PHE A 123 0.88 0.02 -7.85
N GLN A 124 1.90 -0.08 -8.71
CA GLN A 124 3.29 -0.38 -8.29
C GLN A 124 3.38 -1.64 -7.42
N THR A 125 4.13 -1.59 -6.32
CA THR A 125 4.39 -2.71 -5.40
C THR A 125 3.65 -2.55 -4.07
N ARG A 126 2.58 -1.77 -4.04
CA ARG A 126 1.87 -1.39 -2.80
C ARG A 126 1.31 -2.60 -2.06
N ASP A 127 0.66 -3.50 -2.79
CA ASP A 127 0.20 -4.79 -2.26
C ASP A 127 1.35 -5.57 -1.61
N MET A 128 2.48 -5.70 -2.30
CA MET A 128 3.66 -6.38 -1.79
C MET A 128 4.19 -5.74 -0.51
N VAL A 129 4.29 -4.41 -0.44
CA VAL A 129 4.76 -3.72 0.76
C VAL A 129 3.81 -3.94 1.95
N THR A 130 2.49 -3.91 1.74
CA THR A 130 1.51 -4.26 2.79
C THR A 130 1.75 -5.67 3.32
N LEU A 131 1.94 -6.65 2.42
CA LEU A 131 2.19 -8.04 2.81
C LEU A 131 3.48 -8.18 3.63
N TRP A 132 4.57 -7.51 3.22
CA TRP A 132 5.82 -7.49 3.99
C TRP A 132 5.66 -6.83 5.36
N GLY A 133 4.85 -5.78 5.47
CA GLY A 133 4.52 -5.15 6.74
C GLY A 133 3.80 -6.10 7.69
N ILE A 134 2.77 -6.79 7.21
CA ILE A 134 2.02 -7.78 7.99
C ILE A 134 2.92 -8.96 8.39
N GLN A 135 3.77 -9.44 7.48
CA GLN A 135 4.72 -10.51 7.77
C GLN A 135 5.73 -10.11 8.86
N GLN A 136 6.20 -8.86 8.86
CA GLN A 136 7.05 -8.34 9.93
C GLN A 136 6.31 -8.30 11.28
N LEU A 137 5.03 -7.89 11.30
CA LEU A 137 4.22 -7.90 12.52
C LEU A 137 4.05 -9.33 13.07
N LEU A 138 3.79 -10.32 12.22
CA LEU A 138 3.69 -11.73 12.61
C LEU A 138 5.00 -12.26 13.20
N ALA A 139 6.14 -11.85 12.63
CA ALA A 139 7.46 -12.24 13.13
C ALA A 139 7.83 -11.57 14.47
N LEU A 140 7.44 -10.31 14.66
CA LEU A 140 7.73 -9.54 15.88
C LEU A 140 6.81 -9.91 17.05
N TYR A 141 5.58 -10.34 16.76
CA TYR A 141 4.56 -10.62 17.77
C TYR A 141 3.94 -12.02 17.62
N PRO A 142 4.76 -13.10 17.63
CA PRO A 142 4.27 -14.45 17.44
C PRO A 142 3.25 -14.83 18.52
N GLY A 143 2.11 -15.38 18.10
CA GLY A 143 1.01 -15.80 18.98
C GLY A 143 0.18 -14.66 19.60
N ARG A 144 0.47 -13.39 19.28
CA ARG A 144 -0.33 -12.23 19.75
C ARG A 144 -1.31 -11.71 18.71
N ILE A 145 -1.06 -11.98 17.43
CA ILE A 145 -1.97 -11.62 16.34
C ILE A 145 -3.02 -12.72 16.21
N PRO A 146 -4.31 -12.40 16.36
CA PRO A 146 -5.38 -13.40 16.25
C PRO A 146 -5.56 -13.85 14.79
N ASP A 147 -6.40 -14.86 14.60
CA ASP A 147 -6.89 -15.20 13.27
C ASP A 147 -7.72 -14.04 12.70
N LEU A 148 -7.45 -13.67 11.46
CA LEU A 148 -8.01 -12.48 10.80
C LEU A 148 -8.33 -12.81 9.34
N ASP A 149 -9.39 -12.20 8.82
CA ASP A 149 -9.76 -12.23 7.40
C ASP A 149 -10.01 -10.80 6.94
N MET A 150 -9.15 -10.29 6.08
CA MET A 150 -9.06 -8.86 5.77
C MET A 150 -9.03 -8.63 4.25
N MET A 151 -9.76 -7.61 3.82
CA MET A 151 -9.78 -7.13 2.44
C MET A 151 -9.03 -5.80 2.35
N PHE A 152 -8.12 -5.67 1.39
CA PHE A 152 -7.32 -4.45 1.19
C PHE A 152 -7.57 -3.81 -0.16
N GLU A 153 -7.70 -2.49 -0.14
CA GLU A 153 -7.69 -1.60 -1.30
C GLU A 153 -6.39 -0.78 -1.28
N CYS A 154 -5.58 -0.88 -2.34
CA CYS A 154 -4.23 -0.33 -2.41
C CYS A 154 -4.13 0.97 -3.23
N GLY A 155 -5.25 1.57 -3.58
CA GLY A 155 -5.36 2.84 -4.29
C GLY A 155 -5.14 4.05 -3.38
N ASP A 156 -5.40 5.23 -3.94
CA ASP A 156 -5.24 6.51 -3.21
C ASP A 156 -6.58 7.11 -2.75
N LYS A 157 -7.70 6.69 -3.35
CA LYS A 157 -9.01 7.31 -3.15
C LYS A 157 -9.91 6.38 -2.33
N PRO A 158 -10.43 6.83 -1.17
CA PRO A 158 -11.30 6.00 -0.34
C PRO A 158 -12.54 5.53 -1.11
N VAL A 159 -12.93 4.27 -0.92
CA VAL A 159 -13.93 3.59 -1.76
C VAL A 159 -15.29 3.50 -1.09
N ILE A 160 -15.36 3.25 0.22
CA ILE A 160 -16.62 2.98 0.92
C ILE A 160 -17.24 4.30 1.38
N LYS A 161 -17.92 5.00 0.47
CA LYS A 161 -18.52 6.31 0.76
C LYS A 161 -19.75 6.25 1.67
N LYS A 162 -19.79 7.08 2.72
CA LYS A 162 -20.88 7.13 3.71
C LYS A 162 -22.23 7.47 3.10
N GLN A 163 -22.26 8.30 2.06
CA GLN A 163 -23.49 8.71 1.38
C GLN A 163 -24.18 7.54 0.67
N ALA A 164 -23.39 6.66 0.03
CA ALA A 164 -23.88 5.47 -0.66
C ALA A 164 -24.24 4.34 0.33
N HIS A 165 -23.53 4.28 1.46
CA HIS A 165 -23.72 3.26 2.50
C HIS A 165 -24.37 3.83 3.75
N ASN A 166 -25.37 4.69 3.60
CA ASN A 166 -26.04 5.26 4.76
C ASN A 166 -26.77 4.14 5.52
N ILE A 167 -26.18 3.75 6.66
CA ILE A 167 -26.59 2.63 7.52
C ILE A 167 -28.07 2.75 7.89
N SER A 168 -28.56 3.99 8.04
CA SER A 168 -29.95 4.30 8.36
C SER A 168 -30.96 4.03 7.22
N LYS A 169 -30.52 3.93 5.96
CA LYS A 169 -31.39 3.70 4.79
C LYS A 169 -31.39 2.26 4.26
N HIS A 170 -30.26 1.56 4.38
CA HIS A 170 -30.09 0.22 3.79
C HIS A 170 -30.03 -0.92 4.81
N GLY A 171 -30.01 -0.62 6.11
CA GLY A 171 -30.10 -1.62 7.18
C GLY A 171 -28.91 -2.57 7.32
N SER A 172 -27.86 -2.42 6.50
CA SER A 172 -26.61 -3.20 6.60
C SER A 172 -25.43 -2.29 6.88
N ALA A 173 -24.54 -2.74 7.76
CA ALA A 173 -23.27 -2.10 8.04
C ALA A 173 -22.40 -2.04 6.76
N PRO A 174 -21.51 -1.04 6.62
CA PRO A 174 -20.66 -0.88 5.45
C PRO A 174 -19.75 -2.09 5.23
N LEU A 175 -19.17 -2.23 4.03
CA LEU A 175 -18.20 -3.29 3.77
C LEU A 175 -16.88 -2.95 4.49
N PRO A 176 -16.32 -3.86 5.31
CA PRO A 176 -15.06 -3.64 6.00
C PRO A 176 -13.92 -3.78 5.00
N LEU A 177 -13.23 -2.68 4.74
CA LEU A 177 -12.17 -2.60 3.75
C LEU A 177 -11.01 -1.79 4.32
N PHE A 178 -9.82 -2.39 4.36
CA PHE A 178 -8.60 -1.71 4.75
C PHE A 178 -8.04 -0.91 3.59
N HIS A 179 -7.63 0.33 3.85
CA HIS A 179 -7.09 1.24 2.85
C HIS A 179 -6.04 2.15 3.47
N TYR A 180 -5.09 2.67 2.68
CA TYR A 180 -4.12 3.66 3.13
C TYR A 180 -4.69 5.05 3.42
N CYS A 181 -5.88 5.35 2.91
CA CYS A 181 -6.46 6.68 2.92
C CYS A 181 -7.93 6.56 3.28
N SER A 182 -8.40 7.45 4.15
CA SER A 182 -9.80 7.61 4.50
C SER A 182 -10.06 9.09 4.78
N ASP A 183 -11.32 9.49 4.75
CA ASP A 183 -11.77 10.84 5.04
C ASP A 183 -13.09 10.80 5.83
N ASP A 184 -13.55 11.95 6.32
CA ASP A 184 -14.80 12.05 7.11
C ASP A 184 -16.04 11.57 6.35
N SER A 185 -15.95 11.39 5.02
CA SER A 185 -17.01 10.93 4.14
C SER A 185 -16.88 9.45 3.73
N SER A 186 -15.91 8.70 4.28
CA SER A 186 -15.72 7.27 4.00
C SER A 186 -15.72 6.37 5.26
N TYR A 187 -15.96 5.08 5.05
CA TYR A 187 -15.87 4.03 6.08
C TYR A 187 -14.64 3.13 5.90
N ASP A 188 -13.74 3.44 4.97
CA ASP A 188 -12.48 2.73 4.79
C ASP A 188 -11.67 2.75 6.11
N ILE A 189 -11.17 1.59 6.51
CA ILE A 189 -10.39 1.38 7.74
C ILE A 189 -8.94 1.70 7.43
N VAL A 190 -8.36 2.69 8.11
CA VAL A 190 -7.00 3.11 7.80
C VAL A 190 -5.99 2.04 8.21
N PHE A 191 -5.14 1.65 7.27
CA PHE A 191 -3.98 0.79 7.51
C PHE A 191 -2.69 1.55 7.18
N PRO A 192 -1.60 1.41 7.96
CA PRO A 192 -0.33 2.05 7.67
C PRO A 192 0.16 1.74 6.25
N ASP A 193 0.48 2.79 5.51
CA ASP A 193 0.86 2.70 4.11
C ASP A 193 2.29 2.17 3.91
N TRP A 194 2.70 2.07 2.64
CA TRP A 194 4.04 1.64 2.27
C TRP A 194 5.16 2.54 2.82
N SER A 195 4.85 3.79 3.17
CA SER A 195 5.86 4.72 3.72
C SER A 195 6.28 4.34 5.13
N PHE A 196 5.38 3.69 5.89
CA PHE A 196 5.68 3.19 7.24
C PHE A 196 6.68 2.04 7.23
N TRP A 197 6.54 1.12 6.27
CA TRP A 197 7.37 -0.09 6.17
C TRP A 197 8.68 0.13 5.41
N GLY A 198 8.79 1.22 4.65
CA GLY A 198 9.97 1.59 3.86
C GLY A 198 9.97 1.02 2.44
N GLN A 199 10.63 1.74 1.52
CA GLN A 199 10.71 1.38 0.10
C GLN A 199 11.86 0.40 -0.24
N ASN A 200 12.69 0.00 0.73
CA ASN A 200 13.89 -0.79 0.47
C ASN A 200 13.63 -2.29 0.54
N LEU A 201 12.68 -2.77 -0.25
CA LEU A 201 12.59 -4.17 -0.64
C LEU A 201 13.37 -4.33 -1.95
N LYS A 202 14.70 -4.36 -1.85
CA LYS A 202 15.60 -4.76 -2.95
C LYS A 202 16.19 -6.12 -2.63
#